data_AF-A0A7C2INJ5-F1
#
_entry.id   AF-A0A7C2INJ5-F1
#
_cell.length_a   1.000
_cell.length_b   1.000
_cell.length_c   1.000
_cell.angle_alpha   90.00
_cell.angle_beta   90.00
_cell.angle_gamma   90.00
#
_symmetry.space_group_name_H-M   'P 1'
#
loop_
_entity.id
_entity.type
_entity.pdbx_description
1 polymer ?
#
loop_
_entity_poly.entity_id
_entity_poly.type
_entity_poly.pdbx_seq_one_letter_code
_entity_poly.pdbx_strand_id
1 'polypeptide(L)' 'MRYEIRPMKEFLVRPALPPELERMAELANNLLWTWDPTIRSLFRRLDA' A
#
# COMPACT_ATOMS: atom_id res chain seq x y z
N MET A 1 15.29 -31.93 0.49
CA MET A 1 15.43 -31.20 -0.79
C MET A 1 15.45 -29.72 -0.49
N ARG A 2 16.34 -28.95 -1.12
CA ARG A 2 16.44 -27.50 -0.95
C ARG A 2 15.78 -26.85 -2.18
N TYR A 3 14.71 -26.11 -1.99
CA TYR A 3 14.03 -25.42 -3.09
C TYR A 3 14.84 -24.17 -3.44
N GLU A 4 15.13 -23.98 -4.73
CA GLU A 4 15.77 -22.76 -5.21
C GLU A 4 14.68 -21.84 -5.78
N ILE A 5 14.32 -20.81 -5.02
CA ILE A 5 13.32 -19.83 -5.42
C ILE A 5 14.03 -18.74 -6.22
N ARG A 6 13.64 -18.53 -7.48
CA ARG A 6 14.12 -17.43 -8.32
C ARG A 6 12.99 -16.43 -8.58
N PRO A 7 13.18 -15.13 -8.32
CA PRO A 7 12.17 -14.12 -8.64
C PRO A 7 11.99 -14.04 -10.16
N MET A 8 10.74 -14.11 -10.63
CA MET A 8 10.43 -13.95 -12.06
C MET A 8 10.40 -12.47 -12.47
N LYS A 9 9.96 -11.60 -11.56
CA LYS A 9 9.87 -10.16 -11.79
C LYS A 9 9.75 -9.41 -10.46
N GLU A 10 10.33 -8.22 -10.43
CA GLU A 10 10.22 -7.28 -9.31
C GLU A 10 9.32 -6.11 -9.70
N PHE A 11 8.51 -5.67 -8.75
CA PHE A 11 7.62 -4.52 -8.91
C PHE A 11 7.75 -3.62 -7.70
N LEU A 12 8.00 -2.33 -7.95
CA LEU A 12 7.83 -1.30 -6.95
C LEU A 12 6.43 -0.72 -7.09
N VAL A 13 5.53 -1.07 -6.16
CA VAL A 13 4.18 -0.52 -6.14
C VAL A 13 4.21 0.83 -5.43
N ARG A 14 3.76 1.89 -6.10
CA ARG A 14 3.61 3.23 -5.54
C ARG A 14 2.13 3.60 -5.51
N PRO A 15 1.64 4.22 -4.43
CA PRO A 15 0.26 4.68 -4.38
C PRO A 15 0.04 5.82 -5.39
N ALA A 16 -1.05 5.74 -6.14
CA ALA A 16 -1.51 6.82 -7.01
C ALA A 16 -2.56 7.62 -6.23
N LEU A 17 -2.15 8.78 -5.69
CA LEU A 17 -3.03 9.64 -4.90
C LEU A 17 -3.39 10.90 -5.69
N PRO A 18 -4.63 11.41 -5.56
CA PRO A 18 -4.99 12.76 -5.99
C PRO A 18 -4.08 13.82 -5.32
N PRO A 19 -3.82 14.99 -5.96
CA PRO A 19 -3.00 16.05 -5.39
C PRO A 19 -3.41 16.48 -3.98
N GLU A 20 -4.71 16.47 -3.70
CA GLU A 20 -5.28 16.83 -2.39
C GLU A 20 -4.86 15.87 -1.28
N LEU A 21 -4.45 14.64 -1.64
CA LEU A 21 -4.04 13.57 -0.74
C LEU A 21 -2.53 13.29 -0.78
N GLU A 22 -1.72 14.10 -1.47
CA GLU A 22 -0.27 13.85 -1.64
C GLU A 22 0.46 13.67 -0.29
N ARG A 23 0.03 14.41 0.73
CA ARG A 23 0.57 14.34 2.11
C ARG A 23 0.30 13.01 2.81
N MET A 24 -0.56 12.15 2.26
CA MET A 24 -0.93 10.85 2.81
C MET A 24 -0.18 9.68 2.14
N ALA A 25 0.79 9.95 1.27
CA ALA A 25 1.55 8.92 0.55
C ALA A 25 2.18 7.87 1.48
N GLU A 26 2.67 8.28 2.65
CA GLU A 26 3.25 7.37 3.64
C GLU A 26 2.22 6.37 4.18
N LEU A 27 0.97 6.81 4.38
CA LEU A 27 -0.16 6.00 4.88
C LEU A 27 -0.76 5.10 3.81
N ALA A 28 -0.63 5.47 2.53
CA ALA A 28 -1.20 4.76 1.39
C ALA A 28 -0.33 3.58 0.91
N ASN A 29 0.80 3.31 1.56
CA ASN A 29 1.63 2.16 1.21
C ASN A 29 0.92 0.84 1.54
N ASN A 30 0.89 -0.08 0.56
CA ASN A 30 0.11 -1.33 0.62
C ASN A 30 0.30 -2.14 1.90
N LEU A 31 1.50 -2.19 2.46
CA LEU A 31 1.78 -2.96 3.67
C LEU A 31 1.21 -2.30 4.93
N LEU A 32 1.37 -0.98 5.06
CA LEU A 32 0.93 -0.23 6.23
C LEU A 32 -0.60 -0.11 6.29
N TRP A 33 -1.21 0.34 5.19
CA TRP A 33 -2.66 0.47 5.06
C TRP A 33 -3.41 -0.85 5.33
N THR A 34 -2.89 -1.97 4.81
CA THR A 34 -3.59 -3.25 4.91
C THR A 34 -3.56 -3.83 6.32
N TRP A 35 -2.54 -3.48 7.12
CA TRP A 35 -2.28 -4.08 8.43
C TRP A 35 -2.73 -3.21 9.60
N ASP A 36 -2.86 -1.89 9.43
CA ASP A 36 -3.31 -0.98 10.48
C ASP A 36 -4.84 -0.71 10.37
N PRO A 37 -5.65 -1.12 11.37
CA PRO A 37 -7.10 -0.94 11.34
C PRO A 37 -7.56 0.52 11.32
N THR A 38 -6.78 1.43 11.93
CA THR A 38 -7.09 2.86 12.03
C THR A 38 -6.88 3.53 10.67
N ILE A 39 -5.73 3.27 10.05
CA ILE A 39 -5.42 3.74 8.69
C ILE A 39 -6.45 3.16 7.71
N ARG A 40 -6.82 1.87 7.85
CA ARG A 40 -7.87 1.25 7.05
C ARG A 40 -9.24 1.93 7.16
N SER A 41 -9.57 2.43 8.35
CA SER A 41 -10.82 3.17 8.59
C SER A 41 -10.80 4.55 7.93
N LEU A 42 -9.64 5.21 7.91
CA LEU A 42 -9.47 6.54 7.31
C LEU A 42 -9.83 6.54 5.82
N PHE A 43 -9.20 5.70 4.99
CA PHE A 43 -9.51 5.76 3.55
C PHE A 43 -10.91 5.21 3.23
N ARG A 44 -11.47 4.29 4.02
CA ARG A 44 -12.90 3.91 3.89
C ARG A 44 -13.84 5.11 4.02
N ARG A 45 -13.48 6.11 4.83
CA ARG A 45 -14.25 7.35 4.97
C ARG A 45 -14.02 8.33 3.81
N LEU A 46 -12.89 8.22 3.11
CA LEU A 46 -12.57 9.04 1.94
C LEU A 46 -13.23 8.49 0.66
N ASP A 47 -13.47 7.17 0.60
CA ASP A 47 -14.15 6.51 -0.52
C ASP A 47 -15.69 6.72 -0.54
N ALA A 48 -16.28 7.12 0.59
CA ALA A 48 -17.74 7.31 0.76
C ALA A 48 -18.20 8.72 0.37
#